data_AF-A0A9D5Y8R1-F1
#
_entry.id   AF-A0A9D5Y8R1-F1
#
_cell.length_a   1.000
_cell.length_b   1.000
_cell.length_c   1.000
_cell.angle_alpha   90.00
_cell.angle_beta   90.00
_cell.angle_gamma   90.00
#
_symmetry.space_group_name_H-M   'P 1'
#
loop_
_entity.id
_entity.type
_entity.pdbx_description
1 polymer ?
#
loop_
_entity_poly.entity_id
_entity_poly.type
_entity_poly.pdbx_seq_one_letter_code
_entity_poly.pdbx_strand_id
1 'polypeptide(L)'
;MSQHNAAGTQNELFFPERPFRGYGGVTLPHLKGTENYESQCLPLPPRVIISMQQHVGAPCEPVVKVGDHVDVGQLIGDSSAYISAPIHSSVSGTVAAIGEMMLTSGQKTKTVVIDADGEQTMYHGIKPPVVKTPADLCAAVRASGLVGLGGAGFPAHVKFNIPEGKKADAIIINGAECEPYLTADYREMVESPEDVLESIYFIKEIMGIERV
;
A
#
# COMPACT_ATOMS: atom_id res chain seq x y z
N MET A 1 42.14 19.02 37.90
CA MET A 1 42.22 20.20 37.00
C MET A 1 43.01 19.73 35.79
N SER A 2 42.54 19.68 34.55
CA SER A 2 41.50 20.45 33.87
C SER A 2 40.52 19.54 33.11
N GLN A 3 39.24 19.91 33.16
CA GLN A 3 38.24 19.56 32.16
C GLN A 3 38.54 20.33 30.87
N HIS A 4 38.21 19.78 29.69
CA HIS A 4 37.25 20.44 28.78
C HIS A 4 36.79 19.51 27.64
N ASN A 5 35.49 19.60 27.38
CA ASN A 5 34.65 18.85 26.46
C ASN A 5 34.96 19.13 24.99
N ALA A 6 34.61 18.17 24.13
CA ALA A 6 33.92 18.39 22.86
C ALA A 6 33.22 17.05 22.50
N ALA A 7 31.92 16.92 22.72
CA ALA A 7 30.83 17.35 21.84
C ALA A 7 30.61 16.37 20.66
N GLY A 8 29.36 15.91 20.53
CA GLY A 8 28.89 14.75 19.77
C GLY A 8 29.44 14.62 18.35
N THR A 9 29.91 13.41 18.04
CA THR A 9 30.07 12.92 16.67
C THR A 9 28.68 12.86 16.04
N GLN A 10 28.44 13.73 15.07
CA GLN A 10 27.37 13.58 14.10
C GLN A 10 27.49 12.17 13.49
N ASN A 11 26.40 11.41 13.49
CA ASN A 11 26.32 10.15 12.77
C ASN A 11 26.35 10.45 11.26
N GLU A 12 27.54 10.67 10.69
CA GLU A 12 27.74 10.70 9.24
C GLU A 12 27.41 9.32 8.67
N LEU A 13 26.42 9.28 7.78
CA LEU A 13 26.12 8.09 6.99
C LEU A 13 27.27 7.89 6.00
N PHE A 14 28.10 6.89 6.26
CA PHE A 14 29.14 6.46 5.33
C PHE A 14 28.53 5.55 4.25
N PHE A 15 28.43 6.04 3.02
CA PHE A 15 28.19 5.18 1.87
C PHE A 15 29.51 4.53 1.46
N PRO A 16 29.61 3.19 1.43
CA PRO A 16 30.87 2.54 1.10
C PRO A 16 31.27 2.85 -0.36
N GLU A 17 32.54 3.20 -0.59
CA GLU A 17 33.12 3.44 -1.92
C GLU A 17 32.94 2.24 -2.88
N ARG A 18 32.70 1.06 -2.31
CA ARG A 18 32.30 -0.13 -3.05
C ARG A 18 30.96 -0.61 -2.49
N PRO A 19 29.86 -0.52 -3.25
CA PRO A 19 28.61 -1.14 -2.82
C PRO A 19 28.86 -2.62 -2.56
N PHE A 20 28.24 -3.16 -1.50
CA PHE A 20 28.35 -4.58 -1.15
C PHE A 20 28.15 -5.43 -2.41
N ARG A 21 29.14 -6.27 -2.72
CA ARG A 21 29.04 -7.20 -3.85
C ARG A 21 27.94 -8.20 -3.49
N GLY A 22 26.75 -8.04 -4.09
CA GLY A 22 25.63 -8.95 -3.85
C GLY A 22 26.07 -10.39 -4.07
N TYR A 23 25.76 -11.27 -3.13
CA TYR A 23 26.05 -12.71 -3.23
C TYR A 23 25.10 -13.35 -4.26
N GLY A 24 25.34 -13.08 -5.54
CA GLY A 24 24.56 -13.63 -6.64
C GLY A 24 23.23 -12.92 -6.90
N GLY A 25 22.55 -13.42 -7.93
CA GLY A 25 21.31 -12.89 -8.50
C GLY A 25 21.15 -13.42 -9.92
N VAL A 26 19.93 -13.38 -10.46
CA VAL A 26 19.71 -13.69 -11.89
C VAL A 26 19.83 -12.37 -12.65
N THR A 27 20.66 -12.36 -13.70
CA THR A 27 20.66 -11.23 -14.64
C THR A 27 19.44 -11.38 -15.54
N LEU A 28 18.45 -10.52 -15.33
CA LEU A 28 17.24 -10.47 -16.13
C LEU A 28 17.37 -9.35 -17.17
N PRO A 29 16.88 -9.55 -18.41
CA PRO A 29 16.77 -8.46 -19.38
C PRO A 29 15.87 -7.34 -18.84
N HIS A 30 16.21 -6.08 -19.11
CA HIS A 30 15.42 -4.92 -18.68
C HIS A 30 14.29 -4.63 -19.69
N LEU A 31 13.17 -5.33 -19.56
CA LEU A 31 12.07 -5.34 -20.55
C LEU A 31 10.95 -4.35 -20.20
N LYS A 32 11.32 -3.08 -20.04
CA LYS A 32 10.41 -1.98 -19.69
C LYS A 32 9.63 -1.42 -20.90
N GLY A 33 8.99 -2.31 -21.66
CA GLY A 33 8.35 -1.97 -22.94
C GLY A 33 7.25 -0.91 -22.87
N THR A 34 6.73 -0.63 -21.67
CA THR A 34 5.66 0.35 -21.41
C THR A 34 6.14 1.65 -20.76
N GLU A 35 7.44 1.85 -20.52
CA GLU A 35 7.94 3.00 -19.73
C GLU A 35 7.61 4.36 -20.37
N ASN A 36 7.58 4.40 -21.71
CA ASN A 36 7.30 5.60 -22.49
C ASN A 36 5.81 5.77 -22.86
N TYR A 37 4.92 4.95 -22.28
CA TYR A 37 3.48 5.05 -22.50
C TYR A 37 2.80 5.59 -21.26
N GLU A 38 1.90 6.56 -21.45
CA GLU A 38 1.08 7.11 -20.37
C GLU A 38 0.12 6.07 -19.81
N SER A 39 -0.09 6.13 -18.49
CA SER A 39 -1.12 5.34 -17.82
C SER A 39 -2.49 5.63 -18.44
N GLN A 40 -3.30 4.58 -18.61
CA GLN A 40 -4.63 4.69 -19.20
C GLN A 40 -5.66 4.05 -18.28
N CYS A 41 -6.83 4.70 -18.18
CA CYS A 41 -7.98 4.09 -17.51
C CYS A 41 -8.47 2.89 -18.33
N LEU A 42 -8.53 1.73 -17.68
CA LEU A 42 -9.15 0.55 -18.28
C LEU A 42 -10.68 0.73 -18.31
N PRO A 43 -11.37 0.18 -19.34
CA PRO A 43 -12.83 0.16 -19.34
C PRO A 43 -13.35 -0.60 -18.12
N LEU A 44 -14.45 -0.11 -17.55
CA LEU A 44 -15.10 -0.74 -16.41
C LEU A 44 -15.52 -2.18 -16.77
N PRO A 45 -15.00 -3.21 -16.09
CA PRO A 45 -15.50 -4.57 -16.28
C PRO A 45 -16.96 -4.69 -15.82
N PRO A 46 -17.81 -5.45 -16.53
CA PRO A 46 -19.21 -5.66 -16.13
C PRO A 46 -19.35 -6.49 -14.85
N ARG A 47 -18.27 -7.17 -14.44
CA ARG A 47 -18.21 -7.99 -13.23
C ARG A 47 -16.80 -7.98 -12.66
N VAL A 48 -16.70 -7.88 -11.34
CA VAL A 48 -15.45 -8.06 -10.60
C VAL A 48 -15.55 -9.22 -9.61
N ILE A 49 -14.44 -9.90 -9.36
CA ILE A 49 -14.30 -10.93 -8.34
C ILE A 49 -13.21 -10.47 -7.39
N ILE A 50 -13.60 -10.01 -6.21
CA ILE A 50 -12.69 -9.42 -5.24
C ILE A 50 -12.32 -10.49 -4.19
N SER A 51 -11.05 -10.87 -4.18
CA SER A 51 -10.50 -11.80 -3.20
C SER A 51 -10.47 -11.20 -1.81
N MET A 52 -10.83 -11.98 -0.78
CA MET A 52 -10.67 -11.59 0.62
C MET A 52 -9.24 -11.80 1.15
N GLN A 53 -8.27 -12.08 0.27
CA GLN A 53 -6.85 -12.20 0.59
C GLN A 53 -6.04 -11.37 -0.42
N GLN A 54 -5.82 -10.08 -0.11
CA GLN A 54 -5.05 -9.14 -0.95
C GLN A 54 -3.70 -8.72 -0.33
N HIS A 55 -3.36 -9.31 0.82
CA HIS A 55 -2.17 -8.99 1.62
C HIS A 55 -1.59 -10.24 2.28
N VAL A 56 -0.42 -10.15 2.91
CA VAL A 56 0.14 -11.29 3.70
C VAL A 56 -0.58 -11.58 5.02
N GLY A 57 -1.42 -10.64 5.48
CA GLY A 57 -2.16 -10.76 6.74
C GLY A 57 -3.23 -11.84 6.75
N ALA A 58 -3.92 -12.01 7.88
CA ALA A 58 -5.04 -12.94 7.98
C ALA A 58 -6.15 -12.54 6.99
N PRO A 59 -6.79 -13.49 6.29
CA PRO A 59 -7.84 -13.16 5.32
C PRO A 59 -9.00 -12.37 5.95
N CYS A 60 -9.63 -11.54 5.14
CA CYS A 60 -10.85 -10.83 5.51
C CYS A 60 -12.07 -11.76 5.45
N GLU A 61 -13.06 -11.43 6.27
CA GLU A 61 -14.40 -11.99 6.18
C GLU A 61 -15.31 -10.99 5.46
N PRO A 62 -16.11 -11.43 4.47
CA PRO A 62 -17.08 -10.54 3.83
C PRO A 62 -18.05 -9.93 4.85
N VAL A 63 -18.27 -8.62 4.76
CA VAL A 63 -19.24 -7.89 5.61
C VAL A 63 -20.55 -7.56 4.87
N VAL A 64 -20.63 -7.95 3.61
CA VAL A 64 -21.81 -7.81 2.72
C VAL A 64 -22.42 -9.17 2.39
N LYS A 65 -23.65 -9.17 1.87
CA LYS A 65 -24.43 -10.36 1.52
C LYS A 65 -24.85 -10.32 0.04
N VAL A 66 -25.17 -11.48 -0.50
CA VAL A 66 -25.73 -11.60 -1.86
C VAL A 66 -27.02 -10.78 -1.96
N GLY A 67 -27.11 -9.95 -3.00
CA GLY A 67 -28.21 -9.02 -3.25
C GLY A 67 -27.98 -7.61 -2.70
N ASP A 68 -26.97 -7.38 -1.85
CA ASP A 68 -26.65 -6.04 -1.38
C ASP A 68 -26.14 -5.16 -2.54
N HIS A 69 -26.56 -3.90 -2.55
CA HIS A 69 -25.92 -2.87 -3.36
C HIS A 69 -24.68 -2.34 -2.64
N VAL A 70 -23.61 -2.12 -3.39
CA VAL A 70 -22.36 -1.53 -2.89
C VAL A 70 -21.91 -0.40 -3.78
N ASP A 71 -21.37 0.65 -3.19
CA ASP A 71 -20.75 1.78 -3.89
C ASP A 71 -19.22 1.60 -4.02
N VAL A 72 -18.59 2.34 -4.94
CA VAL A 72 -17.13 2.39 -5.08
C VAL A 72 -16.51 2.89 -3.77
N GLY A 73 -15.56 2.11 -3.24
CA GLY A 73 -14.88 2.37 -1.98
C GLY A 73 -15.68 2.06 -0.71
N GLN A 74 -16.85 1.44 -0.82
CA GLN A 74 -17.57 0.89 0.32
C GLN A 74 -16.85 -0.33 0.90
N LEU A 75 -16.79 -0.46 2.23
CA LEU A 75 -16.20 -1.62 2.90
C LEU A 75 -16.99 -2.90 2.57
N ILE A 76 -16.31 -3.93 2.08
CA ILE A 76 -16.90 -5.23 1.72
C ILE A 76 -16.27 -6.43 2.42
N GLY A 77 -15.09 -6.26 3.02
CA GLY A 77 -14.48 -7.28 3.88
C GLY A 77 -13.52 -6.70 4.90
N ASP A 78 -13.45 -7.30 6.09
CA ASP A 78 -12.49 -6.91 7.13
C ASP A 78 -12.09 -8.11 8.00
N SER A 79 -11.05 -7.95 8.80
CA SER A 79 -10.56 -8.92 9.78
C SER A 79 -10.28 -8.23 11.11
N SER A 80 -10.56 -8.91 12.22
CA SER A 80 -10.15 -8.45 13.55
C SER A 80 -8.68 -8.71 13.86
N ALA A 81 -7.97 -9.42 12.97
CA ALA A 81 -6.55 -9.69 13.13
C ALA A 81 -5.71 -8.42 12.99
N TYR A 82 -4.67 -8.31 13.83
CA TYR A 82 -3.78 -7.16 13.83
C TYR A 82 -3.04 -6.96 12.50
N ILE A 83 -2.56 -8.05 11.90
CA ILE A 83 -1.95 -8.04 10.56
C ILE A 83 -3.03 -8.37 9.54
N SER A 84 -3.75 -7.34 9.07
CA SER A 84 -4.74 -7.38 7.99
C SER A 84 -5.02 -5.96 7.50
N ALA A 85 -5.55 -5.78 6.28
CA ALA A 85 -6.09 -4.51 5.79
C ALA A 85 -7.55 -4.71 5.35
N PRO A 86 -8.49 -3.78 5.61
CA PRO A 86 -9.86 -3.91 5.14
C PRO A 86 -9.93 -3.80 3.61
N ILE A 87 -10.93 -4.44 3.01
CA ILE A 87 -11.10 -4.52 1.56
C ILE A 87 -12.37 -3.78 1.18
N HIS A 88 -12.25 -2.91 0.18
CA HIS A 88 -13.33 -2.05 -0.30
C HIS A 88 -13.75 -2.45 -1.73
N SER A 89 -14.99 -2.14 -2.09
CA SER A 89 -15.49 -2.39 -3.44
C SER A 89 -14.76 -1.53 -4.46
N SER A 90 -14.33 -2.13 -5.57
CA SER A 90 -13.72 -1.40 -6.69
C SER A 90 -14.73 -0.85 -7.68
N VAL A 91 -16.01 -1.20 -7.55
CA VAL A 91 -17.10 -0.80 -8.46
C VAL A 91 -18.38 -0.52 -7.67
N SER A 92 -19.29 0.29 -8.23
CA SER A 92 -20.68 0.28 -7.78
C SER A 92 -21.45 -0.86 -8.45
N GLY A 93 -22.43 -1.43 -7.76
CA GLY A 93 -23.26 -2.49 -8.32
C GLY A 93 -23.88 -3.41 -7.27
N THR A 94 -24.16 -4.65 -7.66
CA THR A 94 -24.84 -5.62 -6.80
C THR A 94 -23.96 -6.81 -6.51
N VAL A 95 -23.88 -7.22 -5.24
CA VAL A 95 -23.19 -8.44 -4.81
C VAL A 95 -23.93 -9.65 -5.39
N ALA A 96 -23.39 -10.23 -6.45
CA ALA A 96 -23.97 -11.36 -7.15
C ALA A 96 -23.74 -12.69 -6.42
N ALA A 97 -22.59 -12.84 -5.75
CA ALA A 97 -22.26 -14.05 -5.00
C ALA A 97 -21.17 -13.79 -3.94
N ILE A 98 -21.20 -14.60 -2.87
CA ILE A 98 -20.06 -14.80 -1.99
C ILE A 98 -19.50 -16.19 -2.32
N GLY A 99 -18.35 -16.24 -2.98
CA GLY A 99 -17.77 -17.47 -3.52
C GLY A 99 -16.44 -17.84 -2.88
N GLU A 100 -15.76 -18.81 -3.48
CA GLU A 100 -14.37 -19.17 -3.15
C GLU A 100 -13.53 -19.21 -4.43
N MET A 101 -12.25 -18.85 -4.32
CA MET A 101 -11.27 -19.04 -5.39
C MET A 101 -9.95 -19.57 -4.86
N MET A 102 -9.18 -20.23 -5.73
CA MET A 102 -7.81 -20.61 -5.45
C MET A 102 -6.87 -19.49 -5.92
N LEU A 103 -6.01 -19.02 -5.02
CA LEU A 103 -4.97 -18.05 -5.30
C LEU A 103 -3.80 -18.71 -6.04
N THR A 104 -2.93 -17.89 -6.63
CA THR A 104 -1.67 -18.35 -7.25
C THR A 104 -0.73 -19.04 -6.25
N SER A 105 -0.90 -18.77 -4.95
CA SER A 105 -0.22 -19.48 -3.86
C SER A 105 -0.75 -20.90 -3.61
N GLY A 106 -1.83 -21.31 -4.27
CA GLY A 106 -2.53 -22.57 -4.03
C GLY A 106 -3.50 -22.53 -2.84
N GLN A 107 -3.57 -21.43 -2.11
CA GLN A 107 -4.51 -21.26 -0.99
C GLN A 107 -5.91 -20.93 -1.49
N LYS A 108 -6.94 -21.43 -0.81
CA LYS A 108 -8.33 -21.02 -1.03
C LYS A 108 -8.65 -19.77 -0.22
N THR A 109 -9.47 -18.90 -0.79
CA THR A 109 -9.97 -17.70 -0.11
C THR A 109 -11.41 -17.39 -0.54
N LYS A 110 -12.16 -16.74 0.34
CA LYS A 110 -13.49 -16.21 0.02
C LYS A 110 -13.37 -15.08 -1.00
N THR A 111 -14.44 -14.88 -1.75
CA THR A 111 -14.54 -13.81 -2.75
C THR A 111 -15.89 -13.12 -2.66
N VAL A 112 -15.91 -11.83 -2.98
CA VAL A 112 -17.14 -11.08 -3.23
C VAL A 112 -17.22 -10.84 -4.74
N VAL A 113 -18.24 -11.41 -5.38
CA VAL A 113 -18.52 -11.21 -6.80
C VAL A 113 -19.53 -10.09 -6.95
N ILE A 114 -19.20 -9.05 -7.71
CA ILE A 114 -20.05 -7.87 -7.88
C ILE A 114 -20.32 -7.69 -9.38
N ASP A 115 -21.59 -7.63 -9.74
CA ASP A 115 -22.04 -7.19 -11.07
C ASP A 115 -22.09 -5.67 -11.06
N ALA A 116 -21.26 -5.04 -11.92
CA ALA A 116 -21.15 -3.59 -11.99
C ALA A 116 -22.40 -3.00 -12.65
N ASP A 117 -22.91 -1.90 -12.09
CA ASP A 117 -24.07 -1.19 -12.64
C ASP A 117 -23.71 -0.23 -13.80
N GLY A 118 -22.43 0.11 -13.94
CA GLY A 118 -21.95 1.06 -14.94
C GLY A 118 -21.85 2.51 -14.45
N GLU A 119 -22.32 2.81 -13.24
CA GLU A 119 -22.48 4.18 -12.73
C GLU A 119 -21.24 4.71 -12.01
N GLN A 120 -20.43 3.83 -11.41
CA GLN A 120 -19.28 4.18 -10.56
C GLN A 120 -19.65 5.16 -9.42
N THR A 121 -20.82 4.95 -8.80
CA THR A 121 -21.27 5.77 -7.66
C THR A 121 -20.28 5.65 -6.50
N MET A 122 -19.74 6.78 -6.04
CA MET A 122 -18.79 6.82 -4.93
C MET A 122 -19.52 6.68 -3.59
N TYR A 123 -18.96 5.86 -2.70
CA TYR A 123 -19.52 5.69 -1.37
C TYR A 123 -19.51 7.01 -0.60
N HIS A 124 -20.69 7.45 -0.17
CA HIS A 124 -20.89 8.74 0.52
C HIS A 124 -20.07 8.89 1.81
N GLY A 125 -19.61 7.78 2.40
CA GLY A 125 -18.77 7.79 3.60
C GLY A 125 -17.28 8.10 3.34
N ILE A 126 -16.84 8.15 2.08
CA ILE A 126 -15.46 8.48 1.73
C ILE A 126 -15.22 9.97 1.99
N LYS A 127 -14.26 10.25 2.86
CA LYS A 127 -13.81 11.61 3.18
C LYS A 127 -12.31 11.60 3.46
N PRO A 128 -11.59 12.69 3.13
CA PRO A 128 -10.20 12.84 3.53
C PRO A 128 -10.06 12.65 5.06
N PRO A 129 -9.13 11.80 5.52
CA PRO A 129 -8.93 11.59 6.94
C PRO A 129 -8.34 12.85 7.58
N VAL A 130 -8.74 13.14 8.82
CA VAL A 130 -8.11 14.18 9.63
C VAL A 130 -6.98 13.54 10.43
N VAL A 131 -5.75 13.80 10.02
CA VAL A 131 -4.56 13.18 10.62
C VAL A 131 -3.75 14.25 11.36
N LYS A 132 -3.66 14.14 12.69
CA LYS A 132 -2.91 15.09 13.55
C LYS A 132 -1.81 14.42 14.36
N THR A 133 -1.85 13.10 14.48
CA THR A 133 -0.89 12.30 15.22
C THR A 133 -0.47 11.05 14.42
N PRO A 134 0.66 10.40 14.77
CA PRO A 134 1.01 9.09 14.21
C PRO A 134 -0.08 8.03 14.39
N ALA A 135 -0.82 8.10 15.49
CA ALA A 135 -1.93 7.19 15.76
C ALA A 135 -3.10 7.43 14.78
N ASP A 136 -3.43 8.69 14.49
CA ASP A 136 -4.43 9.04 13.47
C ASP A 136 -3.99 8.56 12.09
N LEU A 137 -2.71 8.69 11.75
CA LEU A 137 -2.15 8.17 10.50
C LEU A 137 -2.35 6.65 10.41
N CYS A 138 -1.95 5.91 11.45
CA CYS A 138 -2.11 4.46 11.47
C CYS A 138 -3.58 4.04 11.33
N ALA A 139 -4.49 4.73 12.03
CA ALA A 139 -5.92 4.47 11.96
C ALA A 139 -6.50 4.77 10.57
N ALA A 140 -6.12 5.90 9.96
CA ALA A 140 -6.55 6.28 8.62
C ALA A 140 -6.05 5.30 7.55
N VAL A 141 -4.76 4.93 7.62
CA VAL A 141 -4.12 3.96 6.71
C VAL A 141 -4.75 2.57 6.84
N ARG A 142 -5.07 2.12 8.06
CA ARG A 142 -5.81 0.88 8.28
C ARG A 142 -7.18 1.01 7.64
N ALA A 143 -7.94 2.06 7.97
CA ALA A 143 -9.31 2.23 7.49
C ALA A 143 -9.41 2.31 5.97
N SER A 144 -8.39 2.83 5.27
CA SER A 144 -8.36 2.91 3.80
C SER A 144 -8.06 1.58 3.12
N GLY A 145 -7.63 0.54 3.83
CA GLY A 145 -7.20 -0.72 3.20
C GLY A 145 -5.81 -0.66 2.58
N LEU A 146 -4.98 0.33 2.91
CA LEU A 146 -3.68 0.50 2.27
C LEU A 146 -2.72 -0.63 2.63
N VAL A 147 -2.11 -1.21 1.60
CA VAL A 147 -1.10 -2.26 1.69
C VAL A 147 0.17 -1.84 0.96
N GLY A 148 1.31 -2.46 1.27
CA GLY A 148 2.55 -2.22 0.56
C GLY A 148 2.54 -2.81 -0.84
N LEU A 149 2.72 -1.97 -1.86
CA LEU A 149 2.62 -2.33 -3.28
C LEU A 149 3.89 -2.97 -3.88
N GLY A 150 4.99 -3.04 -3.14
CA GLY A 150 6.24 -3.65 -3.62
C GLY A 150 6.23 -5.18 -3.74
N GLY A 151 5.08 -5.85 -3.59
CA GLY A 151 4.97 -7.30 -3.72
C GLY A 151 3.94 -7.89 -2.77
N ALA A 152 4.39 -8.44 -1.64
CA ALA A 152 3.59 -9.29 -0.76
C ALA A 152 2.32 -8.62 -0.15
N GLY A 153 2.12 -7.32 -0.31
CA GLY A 153 0.93 -6.64 0.20
C GLY A 153 0.96 -6.48 1.72
N PHE A 154 2.10 -6.18 2.34
CA PHE A 154 2.15 -6.03 3.80
C PHE A 154 1.27 -4.85 4.26
N PRO A 155 0.30 -5.02 5.19
CA PRO A 155 -0.59 -3.94 5.62
C PRO A 155 0.19 -2.70 6.08
N ALA A 156 -0.08 -1.54 5.46
CA ALA A 156 0.77 -0.37 5.61
C ALA A 156 0.70 0.23 7.03
N HIS A 157 -0.45 0.15 7.70
CA HIS A 157 -0.60 0.64 9.08
C HIS A 157 0.34 -0.05 10.06
N VAL A 158 0.69 -1.33 9.82
CA VAL A 158 1.64 -2.06 10.65
C VAL A 158 3.06 -1.50 10.48
N LYS A 159 3.41 -0.97 9.30
CA LYS A 159 4.71 -0.32 9.06
C LYS A 159 4.82 1.02 9.78
N PHE A 160 3.72 1.77 9.86
CA PHE A 160 3.68 3.06 10.54
C PHE A 160 3.55 2.95 12.06
N ASN A 161 3.15 1.79 12.58
CA ASN A 161 3.09 1.55 14.01
C ASN A 161 4.48 1.27 14.61
N ILE A 162 5.22 2.34 14.90
CA ILE A 162 6.52 2.26 15.58
C ILE A 162 6.30 1.76 17.02
N PRO A 163 7.02 0.72 17.48
CA PRO A 163 6.88 0.21 18.85
C PRO A 163 7.14 1.29 19.91
N GLU A 164 6.42 1.20 21.02
CA GLU A 164 6.56 2.12 22.15
C GLU A 164 8.02 2.23 22.62
N GLY A 165 8.47 3.45 22.88
CA GLY A 165 9.85 3.75 23.27
C GLY A 165 10.87 3.69 22.13
N LYS A 166 10.47 3.42 20.89
CA LYS A 166 11.32 3.50 19.69
C LYS A 166 10.97 4.70 18.83
N LYS A 167 11.92 5.11 18.00
CA LYS A 167 11.74 6.12 16.94
C LYS A 167 12.36 5.61 15.63
N ALA A 168 11.88 6.12 14.51
CA ALA A 168 12.50 5.91 13.21
C ALA A 168 13.38 7.11 12.88
N ASP A 169 14.67 6.88 12.60
CA ASP A 169 15.62 7.95 12.25
C ASP A 169 15.61 8.31 10.75
N ALA A 170 15.01 7.45 9.93
CA ALA A 170 14.89 7.63 8.48
C ALA A 170 13.68 6.86 7.94
N ILE A 171 13.07 7.40 6.88
CA ILE A 171 12.17 6.67 6.00
C ILE A 171 12.91 6.41 4.68
N ILE A 172 12.83 5.19 4.16
CA ILE A 172 13.45 4.85 2.89
C ILE A 172 12.32 4.64 1.88
N ILE A 173 12.28 5.48 0.86
CA ILE A 173 11.34 5.36 -0.23
C ILE A 173 11.98 4.51 -1.32
N ASN A 174 11.43 3.32 -1.54
CA ASN A 174 11.89 2.47 -2.62
C ASN A 174 11.35 3.00 -3.95
N GLY A 175 12.18 3.75 -4.68
CA GLY A 175 11.91 4.11 -6.07
C GLY A 175 12.58 3.17 -7.10
N ALA A 176 13.22 2.09 -6.64
CA ALA A 176 13.86 1.14 -7.52
C ALA A 176 12.87 0.05 -7.94
N GLU A 177 12.47 0.09 -9.21
CA GLU A 177 11.57 -0.89 -9.81
C GLU A 177 12.37 -1.97 -10.57
N CYS A 178 12.78 -3.01 -9.84
CA CYS A 178 13.70 -4.04 -10.35
C CYS A 178 13.03 -5.15 -11.18
N GLU A 179 11.70 -5.30 -11.10
CA GLU A 179 10.96 -6.27 -11.91
C GLU A 179 11.03 -5.95 -13.41
N PRO A 180 11.42 -6.90 -14.29
CA PRO A 180 11.69 -6.64 -15.70
C PRO A 180 10.58 -6.02 -16.54
N TYR A 181 9.32 -6.16 -16.14
CA TYR A 181 8.15 -5.79 -16.96
C TYR A 181 7.23 -4.76 -16.31
N LEU A 182 7.42 -4.48 -15.02
CA LEU A 182 6.63 -3.44 -14.35
C LEU A 182 7.19 -2.08 -14.77
N THR A 183 6.32 -1.09 -14.92
CA THR A 183 6.69 0.32 -15.13
C THR A 183 5.85 1.25 -14.25
N ALA A 184 5.12 0.70 -13.27
CA ALA A 184 4.12 1.42 -12.49
C ALA A 184 4.75 2.47 -11.59
N ASP A 185 5.82 2.13 -10.87
CA ASP A 185 6.50 3.09 -9.99
C ASP A 185 7.14 4.21 -10.81
N TYR A 186 7.74 3.87 -11.95
CA TYR A 186 8.32 4.83 -12.87
C TYR A 186 7.26 5.79 -13.43
N ARG A 187 6.12 5.27 -13.90
CA ARG A 187 5.02 6.10 -14.42
C ARG A 187 4.43 6.99 -13.33
N GLU A 188 4.21 6.48 -12.12
CA GLU A 188 3.71 7.27 -10.99
C GLU A 188 4.65 8.45 -10.66
N MET A 189 5.96 8.23 -10.63
CA MET A 189 6.94 9.30 -10.37
C MET A 189 7.06 10.32 -11.51
N VAL A 190 6.69 9.95 -12.74
CA VAL A 190 6.69 10.85 -13.91
C VAL A 190 5.38 11.62 -14.03
N GLU A 191 4.26 10.97 -13.75
CA GLU A 191 2.91 11.49 -13.95
C GLU A 191 2.38 12.27 -12.74
N SER A 192 2.77 11.86 -11.52
CA SER A 192 2.30 12.43 -10.24
C SER A 192 3.45 12.72 -9.25
N PRO A 193 4.56 13.38 -9.66
CA PRO A 193 5.70 13.60 -8.78
C PRO A 193 5.34 14.45 -7.53
N GLU A 194 4.41 15.39 -7.66
CA GLU A 194 3.95 16.21 -6.55
C GLU A 194 3.27 15.36 -5.47
N ASP A 195 2.34 14.48 -5.83
CA ASP A 195 1.61 13.61 -4.90
C ASP A 195 2.58 12.66 -4.15
N VAL A 196 3.59 12.15 -4.86
CA VAL A 196 4.66 11.34 -4.26
C VAL A 196 5.44 12.16 -3.24
N LEU A 197 5.94 13.34 -3.60
CA LEU A 197 6.74 14.18 -2.70
C LEU A 197 5.92 14.69 -1.51
N GLU A 198 4.69 15.14 -1.72
CA GLU A 198 3.78 15.60 -0.68
C GLU A 198 3.51 14.49 0.34
N SER A 199 3.24 13.26 -0.13
CA SER A 199 3.02 12.10 0.73
C SER A 199 4.25 11.75 1.57
N ILE A 200 5.45 11.80 0.96
CA ILE A 200 6.72 11.55 1.65
C ILE A 200 6.96 12.57 2.77
N TYR A 201 6.81 13.87 2.46
CA TYR A 201 7.04 14.92 3.44
C TYR A 201 5.96 14.96 4.52
N PHE A 202 4.71 14.67 4.17
CA PHE A 202 3.62 14.51 5.12
C PHE A 202 3.91 13.39 6.13
N ILE A 203 4.30 12.20 5.65
CA ILE A 203 4.66 11.07 6.52
C ILE A 203 5.87 11.43 7.38
N LYS A 204 6.89 12.07 6.80
CA LYS A 204 8.07 12.53 7.52
C LYS A 204 7.69 13.45 8.69
N GLU A 205 6.85 14.45 8.44
CA GLU A 205 6.43 15.44 9.44
C GLU A 205 5.57 14.79 10.54
N ILE A 206 4.50 14.09 10.17
CA ILE A 206 3.55 13.53 11.13
C ILE A 206 4.18 12.48 12.05
N MET A 207 5.17 11.73 11.53
CA MET A 207 5.90 10.71 12.29
C MET A 207 7.14 11.26 13.01
N GLY A 208 7.49 12.54 12.81
CA GLY A 208 8.69 13.15 13.38
C GLY A 208 10.00 12.52 12.92
N ILE A 209 10.04 12.05 11.67
CA ILE A 209 11.22 11.40 11.07
C ILE A 209 12.18 12.47 10.54
N GLU A 210 13.46 12.34 10.82
CA GLU A 210 14.44 13.37 10.49
C GLU A 210 14.88 13.31 9.01
N ARG A 211 14.96 12.10 8.44
CA ARG A 211 15.57 11.83 7.13
C ARG A 211 14.63 11.04 6.20
N VAL A 212 14.64 11.40 4.92
CA VAL A 212 14.08 10.66 3.78
C VAL A 212 15.25 10.37 2.86
#